data_AF-A0A373G5E9-F1
#
_entry.id   AF-A0A373G5E9-F1
#
_cell.length_a   1.000
_cell.length_b   1.000
_cell.length_c   1.000
_cell.angle_alpha   90.00
_cell.angle_beta   90.00
_cell.angle_gamma   90.00
#
_symmetry.space_group_name_H-M   'P 1'
#
loop_
_entity.id
_entity.type
_entity.pdbx_description
1 polymer ?
#
loop_
_entity_poly.entity_id
_entity_poly.type
_entity_poly.pdbx_seq_one_letter_code
_entity_poly.pdbx_strand_id
1 'polypeptide(L)'
;MIVNPKQQKIMKPIYNVWILLFCLTFTSCYEDDSIIPTPDPLAQAGGFEFPQGDNSWDNDAMKIYQDFGVKIIYKDITEKDLNKNWTGGGIGGSTRVFENCLNEEMAAFYITFMKNHIFPYLNREVTDRVFPMYWYVGYNYSVFASIVPGVLEYYVALSEHEESQTDCWVTCFWGDAAHSTYDDPISGLKTPIAGNKDSFTVRRFKIIDEVINTAITRGNIIVPEDEFDAGFDHSTKIVRNEDIESKADPNYYLRRGYPGDVNSLSAKYSKPHSDNPPTAKETFIGYMQIAMRLTKEEREAMWPSATYPFMSSKFEFVTNYLKKYNIDLEAIAQGPEEWDIKPYPELPEADAGDDDDDPWGDW
;
A
#
# COMPACT_ATOMS: atom_id res chain seq x y z
N MET A 1 20.29 -40.66 75.58
CA MET A 1 20.63 -39.30 75.10
C MET A 1 20.83 -39.41 73.60
N ILE A 2 19.95 -38.82 72.78
CA ILE A 2 20.21 -37.63 71.91
C ILE A 2 21.47 -37.87 71.05
N VAL A 3 21.46 -37.96 69.71
CA VAL A 3 21.12 -36.92 68.71
C VAL A 3 20.72 -37.55 67.35
N ASN A 4 19.82 -36.84 66.66
CA ASN A 4 19.23 -36.97 65.30
C ASN A 4 20.25 -36.63 64.16
N PRO A 5 19.90 -36.41 62.86
CA PRO A 5 18.98 -37.04 61.88
C PRO A 5 19.64 -37.27 60.48
N LYS A 6 18.79 -37.60 59.47
CA LYS A 6 18.86 -37.35 57.99
C LYS A 6 19.22 -38.58 57.13
N GLN A 7 18.65 -38.82 55.96
CA GLN A 7 17.47 -38.29 55.25
C GLN A 7 17.20 -39.26 54.08
N GLN A 8 15.92 -39.40 53.72
CA GLN A 8 15.37 -39.67 52.38
C GLN A 8 15.83 -40.91 51.61
N LYS A 9 14.88 -41.81 51.35
CA LYS A 9 14.47 -42.14 49.96
C LYS A 9 13.24 -43.06 49.92
N ILE A 10 12.47 -42.85 48.83
CA ILE A 10 11.46 -43.73 48.21
C ILE A 10 10.05 -43.64 48.81
N MET A 11 9.13 -43.05 48.05
CA MET A 11 7.80 -43.61 47.80
C MET A 11 7.14 -42.87 46.61
N LYS A 12 7.50 -43.31 45.39
CA LYS A 12 6.70 -43.12 44.16
C LYS A 12 5.73 -44.31 44.07
N PRO A 13 4.51 -44.23 44.65
CA PRO A 13 3.36 -44.51 43.79
C PRO A 13 2.05 -43.77 44.15
N ILE A 14 2.01 -42.85 45.12
CA ILE A 14 0.74 -42.25 45.58
C ILE A 14 0.31 -40.99 44.77
N TYR A 15 1.22 -40.38 44.00
CA TYR A 15 0.90 -39.20 43.19
C TYR A 15 0.11 -39.51 41.90
N ASN A 16 0.16 -40.75 41.39
CA ASN A 16 -0.51 -41.10 40.13
C ASN A 16 -2.02 -41.34 40.28
N VAL A 17 -2.52 -41.59 41.50
CA VAL A 17 -3.96 -41.83 41.75
C VAL A 17 -4.72 -40.50 41.90
N TRP A 18 -4.06 -39.45 42.40
CA TRP A 18 -4.67 -38.12 42.53
C TRP A 18 -4.68 -37.31 41.22
N ILE A 19 -3.75 -37.59 40.30
CA ILE A 19 -3.75 -36.94 38.97
C ILE A 19 -4.84 -37.53 38.07
N LEU A 20 -5.15 -38.82 38.21
CA LEU A 20 -6.18 -39.47 37.38
C LEU A 20 -7.62 -39.14 37.81
N LEU A 21 -7.83 -38.82 39.10
CA LEU A 21 -9.14 -38.41 39.63
C LEU A 21 -9.49 -36.95 39.28
N PHE A 22 -8.50 -36.10 38.99
CA PHE A 22 -8.70 -34.71 38.55
C PHE A 22 -8.99 -34.61 37.03
N CYS A 23 -8.71 -35.67 36.26
CA CYS A 23 -8.98 -35.72 34.82
C CYS A 23 -10.42 -36.16 34.47
N LEU A 24 -11.23 -36.61 35.44
CA LEU A 24 -12.58 -37.13 35.19
C LEU A 24 -13.72 -36.16 35.57
N THR A 25 -13.40 -34.92 35.98
CA THR A 25 -14.39 -33.88 36.28
C THR A 25 -14.46 -32.77 35.23
N PHE A 26 -13.81 -32.92 34.08
CA PHE A 26 -13.92 -32.01 32.92
C PHE A 26 -14.58 -32.65 31.68
N THR A 27 -15.22 -33.81 31.83
CA THR A 27 -16.19 -34.25 30.83
C THR A 27 -17.52 -33.56 31.11
N SER A 28 -17.61 -32.26 30.78
CA SER A 28 -18.91 -31.68 30.52
C SER A 28 -19.45 -32.40 29.29
N CYS A 29 -20.61 -33.03 29.42
CA CYS A 29 -21.39 -33.47 28.28
C CYS A 29 -21.69 -32.23 27.43
N TYR A 30 -20.86 -31.98 26.41
CA TYR A 30 -21.29 -31.19 25.28
C TYR A 30 -22.09 -32.17 24.42
N GLU A 31 -23.40 -31.95 24.37
CA GLU A 31 -24.17 -32.43 23.22
C GLU A 31 -23.50 -31.80 22.00
N ASP A 32 -22.97 -32.66 21.13
CA ASP A 32 -22.41 -32.30 19.84
C ASP A 32 -23.60 -31.93 18.96
N ASP A 33 -24.20 -30.76 19.22
CA ASP A 33 -25.07 -30.10 18.27
C ASP A 33 -24.24 -29.99 17.00
N SER A 34 -24.66 -30.73 15.97
CA SER A 34 -24.08 -30.64 14.64
C SER A 34 -23.86 -29.17 14.32
N ILE A 35 -22.59 -28.76 14.24
CA ILE A 35 -22.22 -27.39 13.88
C ILE A 35 -22.73 -27.20 12.45
N ILE A 36 -23.93 -26.65 12.34
CA ILE A 36 -24.42 -26.08 11.11
C ILE A 36 -23.42 -24.97 10.81
N PRO A 37 -22.78 -24.94 9.63
CA PRO A 37 -21.87 -23.86 9.30
C PRO A 37 -22.63 -22.54 9.42
N THR A 38 -22.34 -21.78 10.47
CA THR A 38 -22.73 -20.38 10.55
C THR A 38 -22.16 -19.70 9.29
N PRO A 39 -22.91 -18.80 8.62
CA PRO A 39 -22.30 -17.97 7.58
C PRO A 39 -21.00 -17.37 8.15
N ASP A 40 -19.93 -17.46 7.37
CA ASP A 40 -18.52 -17.21 7.73
C ASP A 40 -18.37 -16.28 8.96
N PRO A 41 -17.85 -16.77 10.11
CA PRO A 41 -17.59 -15.95 11.29
C PRO A 41 -16.73 -14.72 10.99
N LEU A 42 -15.93 -14.75 9.92
CA LEU A 42 -15.16 -13.60 9.45
C LEU A 42 -16.00 -12.57 8.71
N ALA A 43 -17.16 -12.91 8.12
CA ALA A 43 -18.06 -11.93 7.50
C ALA A 43 -18.63 -10.95 8.55
N GLN A 44 -18.92 -11.42 9.77
CA GLN A 44 -19.33 -10.57 10.91
C GLN A 44 -18.17 -10.11 11.81
N ALA A 45 -16.97 -10.68 11.67
CA ALA A 45 -15.81 -10.19 12.41
C ALA A 45 -15.47 -8.76 11.96
N GLY A 46 -15.53 -7.85 12.94
CA GLY A 46 -15.04 -6.47 12.90
C GLY A 46 -16.03 -5.38 12.43
N GLY A 47 -17.32 -5.56 12.70
CA GLY A 47 -18.24 -4.43 12.89
C GLY A 47 -18.93 -3.87 11.64
N PHE A 48 -18.56 -4.34 10.44
CA PHE A 48 -19.26 -4.01 9.18
C PHE A 48 -19.97 -5.24 8.62
N GLU A 49 -21.21 -5.06 8.15
CA GLU A 49 -21.84 -6.03 7.24
C GLU A 49 -21.05 -6.07 5.93
N PHE A 50 -20.87 -7.25 5.34
CA PHE A 50 -20.06 -7.39 4.11
C PHE A 50 -20.64 -8.44 3.14
N PRO A 51 -20.88 -8.11 1.86
CA PRO A 51 -20.66 -6.78 1.26
C PRO A 51 -21.67 -5.76 1.84
N GLN A 52 -21.40 -4.46 1.68
CA GLN A 52 -22.21 -3.38 2.28
C GLN A 52 -23.44 -2.99 1.43
N GLY A 53 -23.89 -3.88 0.54
CA GLY A 53 -24.98 -3.63 -0.40
C GLY A 53 -25.31 -4.85 -1.27
N ASP A 54 -26.28 -4.69 -2.17
CA ASP A 54 -26.79 -5.71 -3.09
C ASP A 54 -26.67 -5.32 -4.59
N ASN A 55 -25.92 -4.26 -4.89
CA ASN A 55 -25.60 -3.86 -6.26
C ASN A 55 -24.71 -4.90 -6.96
N SER A 56 -24.68 -4.82 -8.30
CA SER A 56 -23.85 -5.74 -9.10
C SER A 56 -22.36 -5.71 -8.73
N TRP A 57 -21.82 -4.53 -8.39
CA TRP A 57 -20.43 -4.33 -8.00
C TRP A 57 -20.14 -4.74 -6.54
N ASP A 58 -21.14 -4.90 -5.67
CA ASP A 58 -20.95 -5.45 -4.31
C ASP A 58 -20.44 -6.91 -4.37
N ASN A 59 -20.84 -7.66 -5.40
CA ASN A 59 -20.33 -9.01 -5.65
C ASN A 59 -18.83 -9.00 -6.01
N ASP A 60 -18.35 -7.93 -6.65
CA ASP A 60 -16.93 -7.77 -6.97
C ASP A 60 -16.12 -7.51 -5.69
N ALA A 61 -16.63 -6.69 -4.77
CA ALA A 61 -16.03 -6.50 -3.45
C ALA A 61 -15.99 -7.82 -2.65
N MET A 62 -17.07 -8.61 -2.68
CA MET A 62 -17.12 -9.93 -2.07
C MET A 62 -16.11 -10.89 -2.70
N LYS A 63 -15.97 -10.89 -4.02
CA LYS A 63 -14.99 -11.72 -4.72
C LYS A 63 -13.55 -11.35 -4.32
N ILE A 64 -13.24 -10.06 -4.22
CA ILE A 64 -11.93 -9.59 -3.74
C ILE A 64 -11.65 -10.13 -2.33
N TYR A 65 -12.62 -10.04 -1.41
CA TYR A 65 -12.47 -10.60 -0.07
C TYR A 65 -12.24 -12.11 -0.07
N GLN A 66 -12.98 -12.86 -0.88
CA GLN A 66 -12.79 -14.32 -0.98
C GLN A 66 -11.39 -14.68 -1.50
N ASP A 67 -10.92 -13.95 -2.52
CA ASP A 67 -9.64 -14.23 -3.17
C ASP A 67 -8.44 -13.76 -2.31
N PHE A 68 -8.54 -12.58 -1.68
CA PHE A 68 -7.41 -11.90 -1.02
C PHE A 68 -7.52 -11.74 0.50
N GLY A 69 -8.69 -11.98 1.10
CA GLY A 69 -8.93 -11.88 2.54
C GLY A 69 -9.07 -10.45 3.09
N VAL A 70 -9.18 -9.44 2.22
CA VAL A 70 -9.33 -8.03 2.60
C VAL A 70 -10.74 -7.54 2.29
N LYS A 71 -11.37 -6.86 3.25
CA LYS A 71 -12.69 -6.24 3.06
C LYS A 71 -12.52 -4.79 2.62
N ILE A 72 -13.04 -4.45 1.44
CA ILE A 72 -13.07 -3.06 0.99
C ILE A 72 -14.31 -2.38 1.59
N ILE A 73 -14.11 -1.39 2.45
CA ILE A 73 -15.20 -0.69 3.14
C ILE A 73 -15.40 0.67 2.48
N TYR A 74 -16.62 0.95 1.99
CA TYR A 74 -17.03 2.12 1.21
C TYR A 74 -18.26 2.86 1.78
N LYS A 75 -18.93 2.30 2.79
CA LYS A 75 -20.10 2.89 3.47
C LYS A 75 -19.96 2.84 4.98
N ASP A 76 -20.76 3.66 5.67
CA ASP A 76 -20.88 3.70 7.14
C ASP A 76 -19.55 3.87 7.88
N ILE A 77 -18.55 4.46 7.20
CA ILE A 77 -17.24 4.78 7.77
C ILE A 77 -17.42 5.98 8.68
N THR A 78 -16.92 5.88 9.90
CA THR A 78 -16.87 6.98 10.86
C THR A 78 -15.43 7.42 11.09
N GLU A 79 -15.24 8.64 11.60
CA GLU A 79 -13.91 9.11 12.00
C GLU A 79 -13.22 8.15 12.97
N LYS A 80 -13.95 7.43 13.82
CA LYS A 80 -13.36 6.48 14.79
C LYS A 80 -12.73 5.27 14.12
N ASP A 81 -13.17 4.92 12.92
CA ASP A 81 -12.65 3.79 12.15
C ASP A 81 -11.28 4.14 11.54
N LEU A 82 -11.06 5.43 11.24
CA LEU A 82 -9.83 5.95 10.60
C LEU A 82 -8.88 6.66 11.58
N ASN A 83 -9.41 7.23 12.65
CA ASN A 83 -8.69 8.02 13.65
C ASN A 83 -8.53 7.22 14.94
N LYS A 84 -7.54 6.32 14.93
CA LYS A 84 -7.18 5.59 16.13
C LYS A 84 -6.21 6.46 16.93
N ASN A 85 -6.75 7.15 17.95
CA ASN A 85 -6.13 8.11 18.87
C ASN A 85 -4.71 7.79 19.43
N TRP A 86 -4.14 6.61 19.17
CA TRP A 86 -2.76 6.27 19.49
C TRP A 86 -1.76 6.61 18.36
N THR A 87 -2.21 6.93 17.14
CA THR A 87 -1.38 7.39 16.01
C THR A 87 -1.21 8.92 15.96
N GLY A 88 -1.80 9.67 16.90
CA GLY A 88 -1.68 11.13 17.04
C GLY A 88 -0.31 11.60 17.56
N GLY A 89 0.77 11.10 16.97
CA GLY A 89 2.15 11.34 17.38
C GLY A 89 2.99 12.03 16.30
N GLY A 90 2.40 12.96 15.55
CA GLY A 90 3.13 13.84 14.64
C GLY A 90 3.66 15.09 15.36
N ILE A 91 4.81 15.60 14.93
CA ILE A 91 5.35 16.88 15.42
C ILE A 91 4.41 18.01 14.97
N GLY A 92 3.68 18.60 15.93
CA GLY A 92 2.87 19.81 15.71
C GLY A 92 1.43 19.58 15.29
N GLY A 93 0.52 19.38 16.26
CA GLY A 93 -0.92 19.66 16.13
C GLY A 93 -1.69 18.99 14.98
N SER A 94 -1.15 17.95 14.35
CA SER A 94 -1.77 17.34 13.17
C SER A 94 -2.89 16.36 13.53
N THR A 95 -3.97 16.40 12.76
CA THR A 95 -5.15 15.55 12.93
C THR A 95 -5.60 15.00 11.59
N ARG A 96 -6.06 13.76 11.56
CA ARG A 96 -6.68 13.17 10.37
C ARG A 96 -8.10 13.70 10.23
N VAL A 97 -8.45 14.10 9.02
CA VAL A 97 -9.76 14.63 8.67
C VAL A 97 -10.42 13.66 7.70
N PHE A 98 -11.70 13.40 7.95
CA PHE A 98 -12.58 12.60 7.10
C PHE A 98 -13.98 13.20 7.24
N GLU A 99 -14.59 13.60 6.13
CA GLU A 99 -15.88 14.30 6.20
C GLU A 99 -17.04 13.43 5.76
N ASN A 100 -16.88 12.65 4.68
CA ASN A 100 -18.01 11.98 4.05
C ASN A 100 -17.68 10.58 3.52
N CYS A 101 -18.68 9.71 3.61
CA CYS A 101 -18.71 8.46 2.85
C CYS A 101 -18.94 8.73 1.37
N LEU A 102 -18.59 7.75 0.54
CA LEU A 102 -18.78 7.81 -0.90
C LEU A 102 -20.27 7.78 -1.27
N ASN A 103 -20.63 8.50 -2.34
CA ASN A 103 -21.89 8.24 -3.02
C ASN A 103 -21.84 6.90 -3.79
N GLU A 104 -22.97 6.44 -4.30
CA GLU A 104 -23.08 5.12 -4.94
C GLU A 104 -22.22 4.99 -6.21
N GLU A 105 -22.16 6.04 -7.03
CA GLU A 105 -21.37 6.03 -8.26
C GLU A 105 -19.87 6.02 -7.97
N MET A 106 -19.43 6.76 -6.95
CA MET A 106 -18.05 6.73 -6.47
C MET A 106 -17.70 5.35 -5.94
N ALA A 107 -18.56 4.76 -5.08
CA ALA A 107 -18.33 3.42 -4.55
C ALA A 107 -18.19 2.40 -5.69
N ALA A 108 -19.08 2.44 -6.69
CA ALA A 108 -19.00 1.62 -7.90
C ALA A 108 -17.67 1.83 -8.65
N PHE A 109 -17.23 3.08 -8.81
CA PHE A 109 -15.96 3.41 -9.44
C PHE A 109 -14.77 2.83 -8.67
N TYR A 110 -14.71 3.01 -7.35
CA TYR A 110 -13.64 2.44 -6.52
C TYR A 110 -13.58 0.93 -6.65
N ILE A 111 -14.70 0.23 -6.47
CA ILE A 111 -14.71 -1.24 -6.55
C ILE A 111 -14.32 -1.71 -7.95
N THR A 112 -14.80 -1.04 -9.00
CA THR A 112 -14.40 -1.34 -10.39
C THR A 112 -12.92 -1.10 -10.62
N PHE A 113 -12.37 0.00 -10.10
CA PHE A 113 -10.95 0.31 -10.18
C PHE A 113 -10.11 -0.75 -9.45
N MET A 114 -10.49 -1.12 -8.23
CA MET A 114 -9.80 -2.17 -7.47
C MET A 114 -9.83 -3.50 -8.24
N LYS A 115 -10.99 -3.89 -8.76
CA LYS A 115 -11.19 -5.13 -9.53
C LYS A 115 -10.39 -5.16 -10.83
N ASN A 116 -10.27 -4.05 -11.57
CA ASN A 116 -9.70 -4.05 -12.92
C ASN A 116 -8.26 -3.52 -12.97
N HIS A 117 -7.89 -2.62 -12.05
CA HIS A 117 -6.60 -1.95 -12.03
C HIS A 117 -5.67 -2.45 -10.93
N ILE A 118 -6.16 -3.06 -9.85
CA ILE A 118 -5.31 -3.44 -8.71
C ILE A 118 -5.18 -4.95 -8.59
N PHE A 119 -6.26 -5.64 -8.22
CA PHE A 119 -6.23 -7.06 -7.87
C PHE A 119 -5.87 -8.03 -9.00
N PRO A 120 -6.08 -7.76 -10.31
CA PRO A 120 -5.65 -8.65 -11.39
C PRO A 120 -4.12 -8.83 -11.46
N TYR A 121 -3.37 -7.90 -10.89
CA TYR A 121 -1.91 -7.90 -10.91
C TYR A 121 -1.29 -8.39 -9.60
N LEU A 122 -2.12 -8.81 -8.65
CA LEU A 122 -1.73 -9.27 -7.34
C LEU A 122 -2.18 -10.72 -7.14
N ASN A 123 -1.59 -11.39 -6.16
CA ASN A 123 -1.98 -12.74 -5.78
C ASN A 123 -1.83 -12.92 -4.27
N ARG A 124 -2.53 -13.94 -3.75
CA ARG A 124 -2.60 -14.19 -2.31
C ARG A 124 -1.25 -14.48 -1.66
N GLU A 125 -0.31 -15.10 -2.37
CA GLU A 125 1.02 -15.39 -1.81
C GLU A 125 1.80 -14.10 -1.52
N VAL A 126 1.72 -13.13 -2.41
CA VAL A 126 2.34 -11.82 -2.24
C VAL A 126 1.61 -10.99 -1.18
N THR A 127 0.28 -11.07 -1.14
CA THR A 127 -0.54 -10.19 -0.29
C THR A 127 -0.86 -10.75 1.09
N ASP A 128 -0.62 -12.05 1.34
CA ASP A 128 -0.81 -12.67 2.65
C ASP A 128 0.06 -11.98 3.70
N ARG A 129 -0.44 -11.68 4.89
CA ARG A 129 0.28 -10.84 5.87
C ARG A 129 0.71 -9.46 5.34
N VAL A 130 0.26 -8.99 4.18
CA VAL A 130 0.44 -7.60 3.71
C VAL A 130 -0.85 -6.83 3.96
N PHE A 131 -1.96 -7.34 3.44
CA PHE A 131 -3.23 -6.68 3.63
C PHE A 131 -3.71 -6.76 5.09
N PRO A 132 -4.23 -5.65 5.63
CA PRO A 132 -5.00 -5.67 6.86
C PRO A 132 -6.37 -6.31 6.62
N MET A 133 -7.18 -6.39 7.67
CA MET A 133 -8.56 -6.83 7.55
C MET A 133 -9.40 -5.85 6.71
N TYR A 134 -9.16 -4.54 6.87
CA TYR A 134 -9.94 -3.47 6.25
C TYR A 134 -9.12 -2.60 5.31
N TRP A 135 -9.67 -2.38 4.12
CA TRP A 135 -9.24 -1.35 3.21
C TRP A 135 -10.38 -0.35 3.02
N TYR A 136 -10.28 0.80 3.67
CA TYR A 136 -11.28 1.86 3.58
C TYR A 136 -11.10 2.65 2.28
N VAL A 137 -12.21 2.99 1.63
CA VAL A 137 -12.24 3.95 0.53
C VAL A 137 -13.18 5.10 0.91
N GLY A 138 -12.73 6.34 0.71
CA GLY A 138 -13.42 7.50 1.26
C GLY A 138 -13.29 8.78 0.45
N TYR A 139 -13.97 9.81 0.92
CA TYR A 139 -13.96 11.18 0.39
C TYR A 139 -13.35 12.14 1.43
N ASN A 140 -12.60 13.15 1.00
CA ASN A 140 -11.97 14.16 1.90
C ASN A 140 -11.04 13.58 2.98
N TYR A 141 -10.41 12.43 2.73
CA TYR A 141 -9.45 11.89 3.69
C TYR A 141 -8.07 12.54 3.54
N SER A 142 -7.67 13.32 4.54
CA SER A 142 -6.44 14.11 4.55
C SER A 142 -5.85 14.25 5.96
N VAL A 143 -4.63 14.75 6.07
CA VAL A 143 -4.08 15.28 7.32
C VAL A 143 -4.17 16.78 7.31
N PHE A 144 -4.81 17.33 8.33
CA PHE A 144 -4.67 18.72 8.72
C PHE A 144 -3.45 18.87 9.63
N ALA A 145 -2.58 19.83 9.35
CA ALA A 145 -1.46 20.20 10.20
C ALA A 145 -1.48 21.70 10.47
N SER A 146 -1.36 22.07 11.74
CA SER A 146 -1.29 23.46 12.21
C SER A 146 0.04 23.67 12.93
N ILE A 147 0.98 24.37 12.26
CA ILE A 147 2.29 24.72 12.85
C ILE A 147 2.14 26.00 13.69
N VAL A 148 1.42 26.98 13.14
CA VAL A 148 1.02 28.20 13.85
C VAL A 148 -0.50 28.35 13.66
N PRO A 149 -1.31 28.17 14.72
CA PRO A 149 -2.76 28.26 14.62
C PRO A 149 -3.25 29.53 13.91
N GLY A 150 -4.07 29.36 12.89
CA GLY A 150 -4.61 30.43 12.05
C GLY A 150 -3.62 31.16 11.13
N VAL A 151 -2.35 30.72 11.04
CA VAL A 151 -1.32 31.37 10.21
C VAL A 151 -0.65 30.39 9.25
N LEU A 152 -0.34 29.19 9.74
CA LEU A 152 0.32 28.16 8.94
C LEU A 152 -0.38 26.82 9.17
N GLU A 153 -1.48 26.68 8.45
CA GLU A 153 -2.37 25.52 8.46
C GLU A 153 -2.44 24.95 7.06
N TYR A 154 -2.35 23.62 6.95
CA TYR A 154 -2.40 22.98 5.65
C TYR A 154 -3.00 21.57 5.73
N TYR A 155 -3.68 21.20 4.64
CA TYR A 155 -4.23 19.88 4.39
C TYR A 155 -3.36 19.15 3.35
N VAL A 156 -3.06 17.89 3.63
CA VAL A 156 -2.24 17.04 2.76
C VAL A 156 -2.93 15.69 2.56
N ALA A 157 -2.99 15.25 1.30
CA ALA A 157 -3.39 13.91 0.94
C ALA A 157 -2.47 12.86 1.59
N LEU A 158 -3.07 11.77 2.06
CA LEU A 158 -2.35 10.67 2.70
C LEU A 158 -1.89 9.58 1.72
N SER A 159 -0.88 8.83 2.16
CA SER A 159 -0.47 7.56 1.54
C SER A 159 -1.53 6.48 1.79
N GLU A 160 -1.57 5.46 0.93
CA GLU A 160 -2.60 4.40 1.02
C GLU A 160 -2.44 3.53 2.28
N HIS A 161 -1.19 3.35 2.69
CA HIS A 161 -0.78 2.65 3.87
C HIS A 161 0.13 3.57 4.67
N GLU A 162 -0.09 3.59 5.98
CA GLU A 162 0.74 4.31 6.92
C GLU A 162 1.18 3.29 7.97
N GLU A 163 2.48 3.19 8.26
CA GLU A 163 3.00 2.18 9.20
C GLU A 163 2.39 2.29 10.61
N SER A 164 1.90 3.47 10.97
CA SER A 164 1.18 3.70 12.23
C SER A 164 -0.23 3.08 12.23
N GLN A 165 -0.82 2.83 11.05
CA GLN A 165 -2.14 2.19 10.90
C GLN A 165 -1.96 0.69 10.69
N THR A 166 -1.83 -0.04 11.80
CA THR A 166 -1.48 -1.46 11.75
C THR A 166 -2.64 -2.36 11.29
N ASP A 167 -3.87 -1.85 11.28
CA ASP A 167 -5.05 -2.66 11.05
C ASP A 167 -5.96 -2.18 9.92
N CYS A 168 -5.55 -1.14 9.18
CA CYS A 168 -6.27 -0.71 7.99
C CYS A 168 -5.38 -0.01 6.96
N TRP A 169 -5.85 -0.05 5.72
CA TRP A 169 -5.37 0.78 4.61
C TRP A 169 -6.50 1.73 4.22
N VAL A 170 -6.15 2.89 3.66
CA VAL A 170 -7.14 3.90 3.29
C VAL A 170 -6.81 4.50 1.93
N THR A 171 -7.75 4.44 0.99
CA THR A 171 -7.60 4.97 -0.36
C THR A 171 -8.58 6.11 -0.60
N CYS A 172 -8.03 7.26 -0.95
CA CYS A 172 -8.77 8.46 -1.30
C CYS A 172 -8.41 8.92 -2.72
N PHE A 173 -9.41 9.00 -3.60
CA PHE A 173 -9.35 9.48 -4.97
C PHE A 173 -9.88 10.90 -5.10
N TRP A 174 -10.83 11.31 -4.26
CA TRP A 174 -11.50 12.61 -4.40
C TRP A 174 -11.59 13.36 -3.09
N GLY A 175 -11.57 14.68 -3.23
CA GLY A 175 -11.88 15.59 -2.16
C GLY A 175 -12.03 17.02 -2.67
N ASP A 176 -12.42 17.90 -1.76
CA ASP A 176 -12.67 19.31 -1.99
C ASP A 176 -11.38 20.14 -1.90
N ALA A 177 -11.41 21.32 -2.52
CA ALA A 177 -10.29 22.25 -2.49
C ALA A 177 -9.91 22.67 -1.06
N ALA A 178 -10.90 22.76 -0.16
CA ALA A 178 -10.68 23.04 1.25
C ALA A 178 -9.74 22.02 1.94
N HIS A 179 -9.66 20.80 1.42
CA HIS A 179 -8.87 19.69 1.96
C HIS A 179 -7.55 19.45 1.20
N SER A 180 -7.09 20.45 0.45
CA SER A 180 -5.81 20.38 -0.27
C SER A 180 -5.15 21.76 -0.36
N THR A 181 -4.06 21.96 0.39
CA THR A 181 -3.44 23.30 0.50
C THR A 181 -2.39 23.59 -0.57
N TYR A 182 -1.65 22.58 -1.03
CA TYR A 182 -0.50 22.80 -1.92
C TYR A 182 -0.80 22.53 -3.39
N ASP A 183 -1.66 21.55 -3.66
CA ASP A 183 -2.05 21.12 -5.00
C ASP A 183 -3.57 21.17 -5.11
N ASP A 184 -4.14 21.27 -6.31
CA ASP A 184 -5.56 20.99 -6.48
C ASP A 184 -5.87 19.54 -6.08
N PRO A 185 -7.07 19.22 -5.55
CA PRO A 185 -7.37 17.88 -5.03
C PRO A 185 -7.16 16.76 -6.05
N ILE A 186 -7.45 17.02 -7.32
CA ILE A 186 -7.27 16.03 -8.40
C ILE A 186 -5.79 15.67 -8.55
N SER A 187 -4.93 16.69 -8.63
CA SER A 187 -3.48 16.51 -8.70
C SER A 187 -2.89 15.94 -7.41
N GLY A 188 -3.32 16.43 -6.24
CA GLY A 188 -2.81 16.00 -4.93
C GLY A 188 -3.13 14.53 -4.64
N LEU A 189 -4.37 14.12 -4.89
CA LEU A 189 -4.85 12.76 -4.65
C LEU A 189 -4.53 11.81 -5.81
N LYS A 190 -4.00 12.28 -6.94
CA LYS A 190 -3.75 11.44 -8.13
C LYS A 190 -5.03 10.73 -8.58
N THR A 191 -6.12 11.47 -8.63
CA THR A 191 -7.42 10.98 -9.06
C THR A 191 -7.32 10.39 -10.48
N PRO A 192 -7.86 9.18 -10.73
CA PRO A 192 -8.04 8.72 -12.10
C PRO A 192 -9.07 9.59 -12.82
N ILE A 193 -8.73 10.14 -13.99
CA ILE A 193 -9.54 11.09 -14.76
C ILE A 193 -10.06 10.39 -16.00
N ALA A 194 -11.37 10.41 -16.22
CA ALA A 194 -12.01 9.85 -17.41
C ALA A 194 -11.33 10.31 -18.70
N GLY A 195 -11.05 9.36 -19.61
CA GLY A 195 -10.37 9.65 -20.87
C GLY A 195 -8.87 9.93 -20.76
N ASN A 196 -8.26 9.92 -19.57
CA ASN A 196 -6.82 10.10 -19.36
C ASN A 196 -6.17 8.81 -18.85
N LYS A 197 -5.66 7.98 -19.76
CA LYS A 197 -5.01 6.69 -19.41
C LYS A 197 -3.87 6.83 -18.42
N ASP A 198 -3.07 7.90 -18.51
CA ASP A 198 -1.91 8.08 -17.64
C ASP A 198 -2.33 8.27 -16.17
N SER A 199 -3.43 8.96 -15.91
CA SER A 199 -3.95 9.13 -14.54
C SER A 199 -4.32 7.79 -13.88
N PHE A 200 -4.93 6.86 -14.63
CA PHE A 200 -5.22 5.50 -14.16
C PHE A 200 -3.94 4.70 -13.94
N THR A 201 -2.95 4.84 -14.84
CA THR A 201 -1.64 4.19 -14.70
C THR A 201 -0.89 4.70 -13.47
N VAL A 202 -0.88 6.00 -13.23
CA VAL A 202 -0.27 6.63 -12.05
C VAL A 202 -0.93 6.13 -10.77
N ARG A 203 -2.26 6.09 -10.71
CA ARG A 203 -2.94 5.63 -9.49
C ARG A 203 -2.75 4.14 -9.24
N ARG A 204 -2.77 3.33 -10.31
CA ARG A 204 -2.45 1.89 -10.25
C ARG A 204 -1.04 1.66 -9.73
N PHE A 205 -0.06 2.37 -10.30
CA PHE A 205 1.33 2.30 -9.86
C PHE A 205 1.45 2.59 -8.36
N LYS A 206 0.90 3.71 -7.89
CA LYS A 206 0.98 4.13 -6.47
C LYS A 206 0.50 3.03 -5.53
N ILE A 207 -0.68 2.45 -5.82
CA ILE A 207 -1.28 1.42 -4.95
C ILE A 207 -0.47 0.12 -5.02
N ILE A 208 -0.15 -0.38 -6.21
CA ILE A 208 0.55 -1.67 -6.35
C ILE A 208 1.99 -1.57 -5.83
N ASP A 209 2.67 -0.43 -6.02
CA ASP A 209 4.02 -0.21 -5.49
C ASP A 209 4.04 -0.28 -3.97
N GLU A 210 3.03 0.31 -3.30
CA GLU A 210 2.89 0.20 -1.84
C GLU A 210 2.68 -1.25 -1.39
N VAL A 211 1.86 -2.03 -2.11
CA VAL A 211 1.65 -3.47 -1.84
C VAL A 211 2.95 -4.25 -1.98
N ILE A 212 3.66 -4.08 -3.08
CA ILE A 212 4.87 -4.86 -3.37
C ILE A 212 6.01 -4.46 -2.43
N ASN A 213 6.21 -3.18 -2.14
CA ASN A 213 7.22 -2.76 -1.16
C ASN A 213 6.88 -3.27 0.24
N THR A 214 5.61 -3.27 0.64
CA THR A 214 5.19 -3.88 1.91
C THR A 214 5.44 -5.39 1.91
N ALA A 215 5.18 -6.09 0.80
CA ALA A 215 5.48 -7.50 0.64
C ALA A 215 6.98 -7.80 0.76
N ILE A 216 7.84 -6.95 0.20
CA ILE A 216 9.30 -7.05 0.36
C ILE A 216 9.69 -6.85 1.83
N THR A 217 9.16 -5.82 2.48
CA THR A 217 9.46 -5.50 3.90
C THR A 217 9.01 -6.62 4.84
N ARG A 218 7.87 -7.26 4.56
CA ARG A 218 7.32 -8.38 5.35
C ARG A 218 7.91 -9.75 4.95
N GLY A 219 8.83 -9.79 3.99
CA GLY A 219 9.56 -10.98 3.58
C GLY A 219 8.78 -11.96 2.72
N ASN A 220 7.66 -11.52 2.13
CA ASN A 220 6.90 -12.32 1.16
C ASN A 220 7.60 -12.35 -0.19
N ILE A 221 8.26 -11.26 -0.56
CA ILE A 221 9.16 -11.18 -1.70
C ILE A 221 10.57 -10.98 -1.14
N ILE A 222 11.50 -11.86 -1.50
CA ILE A 222 12.89 -11.77 -1.08
C ILE A 222 13.67 -11.14 -2.23
N VAL A 223 14.37 -10.02 -1.98
CA VAL A 223 15.21 -9.40 -3.00
C VAL A 223 16.46 -10.27 -3.20
N PRO A 224 16.78 -10.69 -4.43
CA PRO A 224 17.91 -11.55 -4.72
C PRO A 224 19.19 -10.72 -4.83
N GLU A 225 19.60 -10.10 -3.73
CA GLU A 225 20.67 -9.09 -3.73
C GLU A 225 21.93 -9.61 -4.44
N ASP A 226 22.50 -10.76 -4.06
CA ASP A 226 23.74 -11.27 -4.69
C ASP A 226 23.64 -11.49 -6.21
N GLU A 227 22.52 -12.03 -6.70
CA GLU A 227 22.32 -12.35 -8.12
C GLU A 227 22.06 -11.08 -8.93
N PHE A 228 21.24 -10.18 -8.37
CA PHE A 228 20.95 -8.89 -8.97
C PHE A 228 22.18 -7.97 -8.94
N ASP A 229 22.98 -8.04 -7.89
CA ASP A 229 24.09 -7.12 -7.64
C ASP A 229 25.30 -7.38 -8.54
N ALA A 230 25.36 -8.56 -9.16
CA ALA A 230 26.44 -8.95 -10.04
C ALA A 230 26.73 -7.90 -11.13
N GLY A 231 27.92 -7.28 -11.05
CA GLY A 231 28.40 -6.27 -12.00
C GLY A 231 28.14 -4.81 -11.60
N PHE A 232 27.43 -4.56 -10.51
CA PHE A 232 27.35 -3.22 -9.93
C PHE A 232 28.61 -2.87 -9.14
N ASP A 233 28.91 -1.57 -9.05
CA ASP A 233 29.93 -1.04 -8.14
C ASP A 233 29.31 0.11 -7.35
N HIS A 234 28.97 -0.18 -6.10
CA HIS A 234 28.33 0.75 -5.17
C HIS A 234 29.33 1.61 -4.38
N SER A 235 30.62 1.46 -4.64
CA SER A 235 31.68 2.13 -3.88
C SER A 235 32.18 3.41 -4.58
N THR A 236 32.18 3.42 -5.91
CA THR A 236 32.63 4.56 -6.71
C THR A 236 31.49 5.55 -6.94
N LYS A 237 31.75 6.85 -6.72
CA LYS A 237 30.77 7.91 -7.00
C LYS A 237 30.34 7.91 -8.46
N ILE A 238 29.04 8.13 -8.68
CA ILE A 238 28.43 8.28 -9.99
C ILE A 238 28.40 9.74 -10.43
N VAL A 239 28.46 9.95 -11.75
CA VAL A 239 28.25 11.25 -12.40
C VAL A 239 26.80 11.31 -12.87
N ARG A 240 26.07 12.37 -12.50
CA ARG A 240 24.62 12.49 -12.73
C ARG A 240 24.20 13.68 -13.56
N ASN A 241 25.13 14.55 -13.94
CA ASN A 241 24.81 15.71 -14.76
C ASN A 241 24.47 15.27 -16.19
N GLU A 242 23.57 16.01 -16.83
CA GLU A 242 22.99 15.63 -18.12
C GLU A 242 23.69 16.26 -19.33
N ASP A 243 24.76 17.04 -19.08
CA ASP A 243 25.59 17.64 -20.11
C ASP A 243 26.43 16.58 -20.87
N ILE A 244 26.92 16.98 -22.05
CA ILE A 244 27.61 16.07 -22.98
C ILE A 244 28.88 15.48 -22.37
N GLU A 245 29.63 16.27 -21.59
CA GLU A 245 30.88 15.83 -20.97
C GLU A 245 30.60 14.77 -19.91
N SER A 246 29.62 15.03 -19.04
CA SER A 246 29.17 14.10 -18.02
C SER A 246 28.63 12.78 -18.60
N LYS A 247 27.93 12.81 -19.74
CA LYS A 247 27.44 11.60 -20.44
C LYS A 247 28.55 10.76 -21.09
N ALA A 248 29.69 11.38 -21.37
CA ALA A 248 30.88 10.68 -21.87
C ALA A 248 31.70 10.04 -20.73
N ASP A 249 31.48 10.45 -19.47
CA ASP A 249 32.17 9.90 -18.31
C ASP A 249 31.82 8.41 -18.11
N PRO A 250 32.81 7.52 -17.88
CA PRO A 250 32.58 6.11 -17.58
C PRO A 250 31.71 5.87 -16.32
N ASN A 251 31.74 6.80 -15.36
CA ASN A 251 30.95 6.77 -14.13
C ASN A 251 29.58 7.43 -14.27
N TYR A 252 29.17 7.84 -15.48
CA TYR A 252 27.81 8.30 -15.72
C TYR A 252 26.78 7.28 -15.25
N TYR A 253 25.83 7.71 -14.44
CA TYR A 253 24.92 6.85 -13.68
C TYR A 253 24.19 5.79 -14.54
N LEU A 254 23.71 6.15 -15.74
CA LEU A 254 23.05 5.20 -16.64
C LEU A 254 24.03 4.18 -17.26
N ARG A 255 25.28 4.57 -17.56
CA ARG A 255 26.32 3.61 -18.02
C ARG A 255 26.67 2.61 -16.92
N ARG A 256 26.63 3.08 -15.67
CA ARG A 256 26.85 2.30 -14.46
C ARG A 256 25.62 1.48 -14.03
N GLY A 257 24.51 1.58 -14.76
CA GLY A 257 23.31 0.79 -14.51
C GLY A 257 22.41 1.31 -13.39
N TYR A 258 22.54 2.57 -12.98
CA TYR A 258 21.67 3.17 -11.98
C TYR A 258 20.61 4.02 -12.68
N PRO A 259 19.41 3.51 -13.01
CA PRO A 259 18.40 4.33 -13.66
C PRO A 259 17.83 5.40 -12.73
N GLY A 260 17.91 5.21 -11.41
CA GLY A 260 17.11 5.94 -10.43
C GLY A 260 15.86 5.16 -10.10
N ASP A 261 14.75 5.85 -9.88
CA ASP A 261 13.50 5.26 -9.40
C ASP A 261 12.26 6.00 -9.93
N VAL A 262 11.09 5.47 -9.60
CA VAL A 262 9.83 6.21 -9.68
C VAL A 262 9.34 6.40 -8.26
N ASN A 263 9.21 7.66 -7.85
CA ASN A 263 8.81 7.99 -6.49
C ASN A 263 7.40 7.47 -6.19
N SER A 264 7.26 6.66 -5.13
CA SER A 264 6.00 5.99 -4.75
C SER A 264 4.83 6.95 -4.50
N LEU A 265 5.09 8.18 -4.06
CA LEU A 265 4.04 9.16 -3.77
C LEU A 265 3.59 9.92 -5.02
N SER A 266 4.54 10.38 -5.83
CA SER A 266 4.29 11.25 -6.98
C SER A 266 4.11 10.51 -8.30
N ALA A 267 4.52 9.23 -8.37
CA ALA A 267 4.64 8.41 -9.57
C ALA A 267 5.51 9.04 -10.68
N LYS A 268 6.41 9.95 -10.30
CA LYS A 268 7.34 10.63 -11.21
C LYS A 268 8.69 9.94 -11.16
N TYR A 269 9.28 9.81 -12.35
CA TYR A 269 10.65 9.33 -12.49
C TYR A 269 11.66 10.35 -11.94
N SER A 270 12.65 9.85 -11.21
CA SER A 270 13.82 10.58 -10.75
C SER A 270 15.10 9.80 -11.04
N LYS A 271 16.12 10.51 -11.51
CA LYS A 271 17.50 9.99 -11.48
C LYS A 271 17.99 9.88 -10.03
N PRO A 272 19.06 9.12 -9.74
CA PRO A 272 19.58 8.96 -8.37
C PRO A 272 19.77 10.30 -7.65
N HIS A 273 19.38 10.37 -6.37
CA HIS A 273 19.38 11.62 -5.58
C HIS A 273 20.75 12.05 -5.04
N SER A 274 21.74 11.14 -5.02
CA SER A 274 23.10 11.42 -4.57
C SER A 274 24.14 10.97 -5.60
N ASP A 275 25.34 11.57 -5.54
CA ASP A 275 26.51 11.08 -6.29
C ASP A 275 27.06 9.77 -5.69
N ASN A 276 26.62 9.41 -4.47
CA ASN A 276 26.87 8.09 -3.92
C ASN A 276 25.86 7.11 -4.56
N PRO A 277 26.32 5.96 -5.09
CA PRO A 277 25.41 4.95 -5.62
C PRO A 277 24.41 4.45 -4.56
N PRO A 278 23.17 4.16 -4.95
CA PRO A 278 22.20 3.47 -4.08
C PRO A 278 22.67 2.04 -3.77
N THR A 279 22.16 1.45 -2.70
CA THR A 279 22.41 0.05 -2.33
C THR A 279 21.83 -0.93 -3.36
N ALA A 280 22.23 -2.20 -3.30
CA ALA A 280 21.69 -3.26 -4.16
C ALA A 280 20.15 -3.34 -4.07
N LYS A 281 19.61 -3.31 -2.85
CA LYS A 281 18.17 -3.34 -2.59
C LYS A 281 17.44 -2.12 -3.14
N GLU A 282 17.94 -0.91 -2.88
CA GLU A 282 17.35 0.33 -3.43
C GLU A 282 17.39 0.33 -4.96
N THR A 283 18.50 -0.14 -5.54
CA THR A 283 18.63 -0.27 -6.99
C THR A 283 17.59 -1.24 -7.54
N PHE A 284 17.44 -2.43 -6.95
CA PHE A 284 16.43 -3.41 -7.36
C PHE A 284 15.02 -2.82 -7.32
N ILE A 285 14.66 -2.12 -6.24
CA ILE A 285 13.36 -1.45 -6.08
C ILE A 285 13.17 -0.38 -7.17
N GLY A 286 14.20 0.42 -7.47
CA GLY A 286 14.13 1.42 -8.54
C GLY A 286 13.85 0.81 -9.92
N TYR A 287 14.52 -0.30 -10.26
CA TYR A 287 14.23 -1.05 -11.49
C TYR A 287 12.80 -1.59 -11.52
N MET A 288 12.33 -2.16 -10.41
CA MET A 288 10.96 -2.66 -10.27
C MET A 288 9.93 -1.55 -10.45
N GLN A 289 10.11 -0.42 -9.76
CA GLN A 289 9.22 0.74 -9.81
C GLN A 289 9.12 1.32 -11.23
N ILE A 290 10.27 1.52 -11.88
CA ILE A 290 10.28 1.98 -13.27
C ILE A 290 9.59 0.96 -14.18
N ALA A 291 9.80 -0.34 -13.94
CA ALA A 291 9.19 -1.37 -14.75
C ALA A 291 7.67 -1.51 -14.57
N MET A 292 7.13 -1.10 -13.42
CA MET A 292 5.69 -1.02 -13.16
C MET A 292 5.06 0.25 -13.74
N ARG A 293 5.84 1.32 -13.93
CA ARG A 293 5.35 2.63 -14.40
C ARG A 293 5.41 2.78 -15.92
N LEU A 294 6.42 2.19 -16.54
CA LEU A 294 6.75 2.34 -17.96
C LEU A 294 6.80 0.96 -18.63
N THR A 295 6.22 0.85 -19.82
CA THR A 295 6.30 -0.33 -20.69
C THR A 295 7.72 -0.58 -21.18
N LYS A 296 7.99 -1.78 -21.72
CA LYS A 296 9.30 -2.10 -22.32
C LYS A 296 9.66 -1.12 -23.43
N GLU A 297 8.69 -0.74 -24.27
CA GLU A 297 8.88 0.19 -25.37
C GLU A 297 9.24 1.60 -24.88
N GLU A 298 8.56 2.10 -23.84
CA GLU A 298 8.86 3.40 -23.23
C GLU A 298 10.25 3.41 -22.58
N ARG A 299 10.62 2.32 -21.89
CA ARG A 299 11.98 2.17 -21.31
C ARG A 299 13.05 2.15 -22.40
N GLU A 300 12.81 1.46 -23.52
CA GLU A 300 13.75 1.44 -24.65
C GLU A 300 13.88 2.82 -25.32
N ALA A 301 12.79 3.59 -25.40
CA ALA A 301 12.83 4.96 -25.90
C ALA A 301 13.60 5.91 -24.98
N MET A 302 13.42 5.78 -23.66
CA MET A 302 14.15 6.58 -22.66
C MET A 302 15.62 6.19 -22.55
N TRP A 303 15.89 4.89 -22.56
CA TRP A 303 17.23 4.33 -22.40
C TRP A 303 17.47 3.20 -23.38
N PRO A 304 17.92 3.52 -24.60
CA PRO A 304 18.15 2.53 -25.63
C PRO A 304 19.13 1.45 -25.16
N SER A 305 18.74 0.18 -25.31
CA SER A 305 19.56 -1.00 -24.99
C SER A 305 20.90 -1.00 -25.72
N ALA A 306 20.94 -0.46 -26.95
CA ALA A 306 22.16 -0.27 -27.72
C ALA A 306 23.17 0.67 -27.03
N THR A 307 22.68 1.64 -26.24
CA THR A 307 23.50 2.60 -25.50
C THR A 307 23.78 2.13 -24.07
N TYR A 308 22.81 1.50 -23.41
CA TYR A 308 22.87 1.07 -22.02
C TYR A 308 22.55 -0.44 -21.84
N PRO A 309 23.37 -1.35 -22.43
CA PRO A 309 23.06 -2.79 -22.46
C PRO A 309 23.05 -3.43 -21.07
N PHE A 310 23.91 -2.98 -20.16
CA PHE A 310 23.93 -3.46 -18.76
C PHE A 310 22.61 -3.17 -18.06
N MET A 311 22.11 -1.93 -18.16
CA MET A 311 20.84 -1.54 -17.58
C MET A 311 19.66 -2.29 -18.19
N SER A 312 19.63 -2.44 -19.52
CA SER A 312 18.61 -3.24 -20.20
C SER A 312 18.56 -4.68 -19.68
N SER A 313 19.73 -5.32 -19.48
CA SER A 313 19.80 -6.68 -18.92
C SER A 313 19.28 -6.77 -17.46
N LYS A 314 19.43 -5.69 -16.67
CA LYS A 314 18.93 -5.63 -15.30
C LYS A 314 17.41 -5.44 -15.24
N PHE A 315 16.83 -4.67 -16.16
CA PHE A 315 15.37 -4.62 -16.33
C PHE A 315 14.80 -6.00 -16.68
N GLU A 316 15.44 -6.72 -17.59
CA GLU A 316 15.03 -8.10 -17.94
C GLU A 316 15.17 -9.05 -16.75
N PHE A 317 16.26 -8.94 -15.98
CA PHE A 317 16.44 -9.72 -14.76
C PHE A 317 15.30 -9.47 -13.76
N VAL A 318 15.03 -8.22 -13.39
CA VAL A 318 14.01 -7.88 -12.37
C VAL A 318 12.62 -8.31 -12.83
N THR A 319 12.28 -8.06 -14.10
CA THR A 319 11.00 -8.48 -14.69
C THR A 319 10.83 -9.99 -14.66
N ASN A 320 11.86 -10.76 -15.02
CA ASN A 320 11.80 -12.23 -15.00
C ASN A 320 11.83 -12.79 -13.58
N TYR A 321 12.52 -12.13 -12.66
CA TYR A 321 12.62 -12.56 -11.27
C TYR A 321 11.26 -12.48 -10.57
N LEU A 322 10.54 -11.35 -10.73
CA LEU A 322 9.25 -11.14 -10.07
C LEU A 322 8.12 -12.03 -10.62
N LYS A 323 8.27 -12.58 -11.84
CA LYS A 323 7.38 -13.64 -12.35
C LYS A 323 7.39 -14.90 -11.49
N LYS A 324 8.47 -15.19 -10.74
CA LYS A 324 8.50 -16.31 -9.77
C LYS A 324 7.50 -16.12 -8.62
N TYR A 325 7.16 -14.87 -8.33
CA TYR A 325 6.15 -14.46 -7.35
C TYR A 325 4.78 -14.19 -8.00
N ASN A 326 4.59 -14.61 -9.25
CA ASN A 326 3.41 -14.32 -10.06
C ASN A 326 3.10 -12.82 -10.17
N ILE A 327 4.13 -11.98 -10.25
CA ILE A 327 4.03 -10.55 -10.51
C ILE A 327 4.56 -10.27 -11.91
N ASP A 328 3.69 -9.76 -12.79
CA ASP A 328 4.07 -9.33 -14.13
C ASP A 328 4.11 -7.80 -14.22
N LEU A 329 5.33 -7.25 -14.14
CA LEU A 329 5.56 -5.80 -14.17
C LEU A 329 5.11 -5.17 -15.49
N GLU A 330 5.22 -5.90 -16.60
CA GLU A 330 4.84 -5.38 -17.92
C GLU A 330 3.32 -5.28 -18.03
N ALA A 331 2.59 -6.28 -17.50
CA ALA A 331 1.13 -6.21 -17.40
C ALA A 331 0.68 -5.05 -16.50
N ILE A 332 1.36 -4.82 -15.37
CA ILE A 332 1.09 -3.68 -14.48
C ILE A 332 1.28 -2.34 -15.23
N ALA A 333 2.37 -2.19 -15.99
CA ALA A 333 2.62 -0.97 -16.75
C ALA A 333 1.54 -0.72 -17.81
N GLN A 334 1.18 -1.76 -18.57
CA GLN A 334 0.17 -1.67 -19.64
C GLN A 334 -1.24 -1.37 -19.13
N GLY A 335 -1.60 -1.96 -17.99
CA GLY A 335 -2.95 -1.89 -17.44
C GLY A 335 -3.95 -2.75 -18.21
N PRO A 336 -5.23 -2.73 -17.80
CA PRO A 336 -6.27 -3.52 -18.47
C PRO A 336 -6.55 -2.94 -19.87
N GLU A 337 -7.09 -3.78 -20.76
CA GLU A 337 -7.51 -3.36 -22.10
C GLU A 337 -8.59 -2.27 -22.01
N GLU A 338 -9.63 -2.54 -21.22
CA GLU A 338 -10.65 -1.57 -20.81
C GLU A 338 -10.17 -0.82 -19.56
N TRP A 339 -9.33 0.20 -19.77
CA TRP A 339 -8.73 1.00 -18.70
C TRP A 339 -9.57 2.18 -18.23
N ASP A 340 -10.53 2.63 -19.03
CA ASP A 340 -11.40 3.75 -18.67
C ASP A 340 -12.64 3.20 -17.97
N ILE A 341 -13.07 3.84 -16.89
CA ILE A 341 -14.24 3.40 -16.11
C ILE A 341 -15.39 4.36 -16.40
N LYS A 342 -16.51 3.81 -16.88
CA LYS A 342 -17.70 4.58 -17.27
C LYS A 342 -18.99 3.98 -16.67
N PRO A 343 -19.98 4.81 -16.29
CA PRO A 343 -19.89 6.27 -16.22
C PRO A 343 -18.88 6.73 -15.16
N TYR A 344 -18.29 7.90 -15.38
CA TYR A 344 -17.48 8.54 -14.36
C TYR A 344 -18.42 9.18 -13.33
N PRO A 345 -18.16 9.05 -12.01
CA PRO A 345 -19.10 9.51 -11.00
C PRO A 345 -19.31 11.02 -11.05
N GLU A 346 -20.53 11.46 -10.77
CA GLU A 346 -20.80 12.85 -10.45
C GLU A 346 -20.11 13.20 -9.11
N LEU A 347 -19.18 14.15 -9.16
CA LEU A 347 -18.50 14.66 -7.99
C LEU A 347 -19.40 15.67 -7.27
N PRO A 348 -19.34 15.79 -5.94
CA PRO A 348 -20.10 16.78 -5.21
C PRO A 348 -19.66 18.17 -5.68
N GLU A 349 -20.55 19.16 -5.60
CA GLU A 349 -20.14 20.54 -5.84
C GLU A 349 -19.05 20.87 -4.82
N ALA A 350 -17.87 21.27 -5.32
CA ALA A 350 -16.79 21.70 -4.45
C ALA A 350 -17.30 22.88 -3.63
N ASP A 351 -17.31 22.76 -2.31
CA ASP A 351 -17.51 23.90 -1.43
C ASP A 351 -16.29 24.82 -1.64
N ALA A 352 -16.45 25.78 -2.55
CA ALA A 352 -15.54 26.90 -2.68
C ALA A 352 -15.78 27.73 -1.43
N GLY A 353 -15.11 27.35 -0.33
CA GLY A 353 -15.25 28.01 0.96
C GLY A 353 -15.23 29.51 0.73
N ASP A 354 -16.23 30.21 1.27
CA ASP A 354 -16.49 31.64 1.02
C ASP A 354 -15.17 32.43 0.93
N ASP A 355 -14.81 32.83 -0.29
CA ASP A 355 -13.65 33.70 -0.60
C ASP A 355 -13.81 35.12 -0.03
N ASP A 356 -14.84 35.37 0.80
CA ASP A 356 -15.22 36.69 1.30
C ASP A 356 -14.55 37.09 2.63
N ASP A 357 -13.78 36.21 3.27
CA ASP A 357 -12.97 36.56 4.44
C ASP A 357 -11.53 36.94 4.03
N ASP A 358 -11.38 38.08 3.35
CA ASP A 358 -10.09 38.76 3.19
C ASP A 358 -9.56 39.13 4.60
N PRO A 359 -8.52 38.44 5.14
CA PRO A 359 -7.98 38.77 6.46
C PRO A 359 -7.16 40.07 6.44
N TRP A 360 -7.02 40.70 5.27
CA TRP A 360 -6.15 41.84 5.01
C TRP A 360 -6.88 43.07 4.45
N GLY A 361 -8.21 43.08 4.44
CA GLY A 361 -9.04 44.22 4.07
C GLY A 361 -9.05 45.32 5.15
N ASP A 362 -7.91 46.00 5.33
CA ASP A 362 -7.73 47.40 5.78
C ASP A 362 -6.40 47.56 6.54
N TRP A 363 -5.30 47.77 5.81
CA TRP A 363 -4.07 48.39 6.31
C TRP A 363 -3.55 49.45 5.34
#